data_AF-A0A3A8J4D6-F1
#
_entry.id   AF-A0A3A8J4D6-F1
#
_cell.length_a   1.000
_cell.length_b   1.000
_cell.length_c   1.000
_cell.angle_alpha   90.00
_cell.angle_beta   90.00
_cell.angle_gamma   90.00
#
_symmetry.space_group_name_H-M   'P 1'
#
loop_
_entity.id
_entity.type
_entity.pdbx_description
1 polymer ?
#
loop_
_entity_poly.entity_id
_entity_poly.type
_entity_poly.pdbx_seq_one_letter_code
_entity_poly.pdbx_strand_id
1 'polypeptide(L)'
;MSAGLDPRLLARAREVVADTTGFRDDAIAQEAVERVLRAELARGRVPTEVLSELQQLGSPLAYTLVRAVLVGETYFFRQPEHFRYITQEGIPTALRHGAMHLRGWSAGCATGEETYSLAACLLACAPAGMPVEVVGTDLHEASLEAARRGTYGAWSRRESAPALHPVYELLNGRQVSILPEVRKVTRFAPANLLAPLPERYGQFDFILCRNVLTYFSASARDAAIVHLARALAPGGLLFLGTVEVDRAPPGLTREGPPELQAFRKPRPEERTFAQLPTAPPVPVPRMTPAPRRLSAPVLVSPTPPPSPPPSPARMHLQALERIEEGNVAGATAVLELLVKQAPDYLPGLLELALLRERAGSRDAAFPLMRALRTRAGQLPPDALVDGPEALPARFYLASADAYLNLGALE
;
A
#
# COMPACT_ATOMS: atom_id res chain seq x y z
N MET A 1 20.47 30.02 -15.04
CA MET A 1 19.52 29.28 -15.90
C MET A 1 19.85 27.80 -15.74
N SER A 2 19.06 27.04 -14.97
CA SER A 2 19.30 25.61 -14.82
C SER A 2 18.99 24.94 -16.16
N ALA A 3 20.02 24.42 -16.84
CA ALA A 3 19.80 23.65 -18.06
C ALA A 3 18.88 22.46 -17.72
N GLY A 4 17.82 22.27 -18.50
CA GLY A 4 16.93 21.13 -18.34
C GLY A 4 17.72 19.83 -18.47
N LEU A 5 17.35 18.82 -17.66
CA LEU A 5 17.87 17.46 -17.84
C LEU A 5 17.57 16.98 -19.26
N ASP A 6 18.50 16.22 -19.85
CA ASP A 6 18.29 15.56 -21.14
C ASP A 6 17.02 14.68 -21.07
N PRO A 7 15.99 14.94 -21.91
CA PRO A 7 14.76 14.15 -21.93
C PRO A 7 14.99 12.66 -22.16
N ARG A 8 16.03 12.27 -22.91
CA ARG A 8 16.36 10.86 -23.16
C ARG A 8 16.86 10.16 -21.90
N LEU A 9 17.68 10.87 -21.12
CA LEU A 9 18.19 10.37 -19.85
C LEU A 9 17.05 10.20 -18.84
N LEU A 10 16.14 11.17 -18.75
CA LEU A 10 14.98 11.08 -17.88
C LEU A 10 14.04 9.94 -18.29
N ALA A 11 13.74 9.80 -19.58
CA ALA A 11 12.90 8.72 -20.09
C ALA A 11 13.50 7.35 -19.77
N ARG A 12 14.80 7.15 -20.03
CA ARG A 12 15.47 5.89 -19.74
C ARG A 12 15.52 5.57 -18.25
N ALA A 13 15.76 6.56 -17.40
CA ALA A 13 15.74 6.37 -15.95
C ALA A 13 14.35 5.93 -15.45
N ARG A 14 13.27 6.51 -15.99
CA ARG A 14 11.90 6.11 -15.67
C ARG A 14 11.58 4.70 -16.16
N GLU A 15 12.01 4.35 -17.36
CA GLU A 15 11.86 3.00 -17.92
C GLU A 15 12.54 1.95 -17.02
N VAL A 16 13.78 2.22 -16.59
CA VAL A 16 14.50 1.32 -15.66
C VAL A 16 13.77 1.15 -14.34
N VAL A 17 13.18 2.23 -13.80
CA VAL A 17 12.35 2.15 -12.59
C VAL A 17 11.11 1.31 -12.85
N ALA A 18 10.36 1.59 -13.92
CA ALA A 18 9.15 0.85 -14.28
C ALA A 18 9.41 -0.65 -14.49
N ASP A 19 10.46 -1.00 -15.22
CA ASP A 19 10.85 -2.39 -15.49
C ASP A 19 11.23 -3.13 -14.21
N THR A 20 11.85 -2.43 -13.25
CA THR A 20 12.32 -3.04 -12.01
C THR A 20 11.20 -3.16 -10.97
N THR A 21 10.36 -2.14 -10.81
CA THR A 21 9.34 -2.08 -9.75
C THR A 21 7.96 -2.53 -10.23
N GLY A 22 7.71 -2.49 -11.53
CA GLY A 22 6.39 -2.71 -12.13
C GLY A 22 5.45 -1.51 -12.02
N PHE A 23 5.95 -0.36 -11.55
CA PHE A 23 5.13 0.82 -11.32
C PHE A 23 4.57 1.40 -12.62
N ARG A 24 3.36 1.94 -12.56
CA ARG A 24 2.79 2.75 -13.65
C ARG A 24 3.52 4.08 -13.77
N ASP A 25 3.55 4.64 -14.97
CA ASP A 25 4.31 5.86 -15.25
C ASP A 25 3.93 7.04 -14.34
N ASP A 26 2.64 7.22 -14.05
CA ASP A 26 2.12 8.27 -13.16
C ASP A 26 2.40 8.03 -11.68
N ALA A 27 2.71 6.79 -11.29
CA ALA A 27 3.15 6.45 -9.92
C ALA A 27 4.66 6.69 -9.72
N ILE A 28 5.43 6.87 -10.79
CA ILE A 28 6.86 7.16 -10.70
C ILE A 28 7.06 8.66 -10.49
N ALA A 29 7.48 9.05 -9.29
CA ALA A 29 7.75 10.44 -8.94
C ALA A 29 8.89 11.03 -9.79
N GLN A 30 8.55 11.83 -10.79
CA GLN A 30 9.51 12.43 -11.72
C GLN A 30 10.60 13.23 -10.99
N GLU A 31 10.24 14.00 -9.98
CA GLU A 31 11.18 14.86 -9.23
C GLU A 31 12.16 14.03 -8.42
N ALA A 32 11.76 12.84 -7.95
CA ALA A 32 12.67 11.92 -7.28
C ALA A 32 13.72 11.36 -8.25
N VAL A 33 13.29 10.96 -9.45
CA VAL A 33 14.18 10.54 -10.54
C VAL A 33 15.12 11.67 -10.95
N GLU A 34 14.59 12.86 -11.21
CA GLU A 34 15.38 14.03 -11.58
C GLU A 34 16.40 14.41 -10.49
N ARG A 35 16.02 14.33 -9.21
CA ARG A 35 16.93 14.60 -8.09
C ARG A 35 18.12 13.64 -8.08
N VAL A 36 17.89 12.35 -8.31
CA VAL A 36 18.97 11.35 -8.43
C VAL A 36 19.86 11.67 -9.62
N LEU A 37 19.29 11.92 -10.80
CA LEU A 37 20.06 12.22 -12.00
C LEU A 37 20.87 13.52 -11.86
N ARG A 38 20.29 14.59 -11.29
CA ARG A 38 21.02 15.84 -11.01
C ARG A 38 22.18 15.62 -10.05
N ALA A 39 21.99 14.77 -9.02
CA ALA A 39 23.06 14.45 -8.10
C ALA A 39 24.23 13.71 -8.78
N GLU A 40 23.96 12.79 -9.71
CA GLU A 40 24.99 12.11 -10.50
C GLU A 40 25.75 13.07 -11.42
N LEU A 41 25.04 13.96 -12.13
CA LEU A 41 25.67 14.96 -13.00
C LEU A 41 26.49 15.98 -12.18
N ALA A 42 26.01 16.35 -10.99
CA ALA A 42 26.75 17.24 -10.08
C ALA A 42 28.03 16.60 -9.52
N ARG A 43 28.14 15.26 -9.53
CA ARG A 43 29.39 14.52 -9.22
C ARG A 43 30.39 14.50 -10.38
N GLY A 44 30.09 15.20 -11.48
CA GLY A 44 30.97 15.31 -12.65
C GLY A 44 30.79 14.20 -13.68
N ARG A 45 29.79 13.32 -13.52
CA ARG A 45 29.48 12.28 -14.50
C ARG A 45 28.87 12.89 -15.76
N VAL A 46 29.29 12.42 -16.93
CA VAL A 46 28.71 12.90 -18.19
C VAL A 46 27.42 12.14 -18.53
N PRO A 47 26.41 12.77 -19.18
CA PRO A 47 25.13 12.12 -19.46
C PRO A 47 25.21 10.78 -20.21
N THR A 48 26.21 10.63 -21.09
CA THR A 48 26.44 9.38 -21.85
C THR A 48 26.89 8.22 -20.96
N GLU A 49 27.71 8.48 -19.93
CA GLU A 49 28.11 7.48 -18.94
C GLU A 49 26.91 7.05 -18.09
N VAL A 50 26.09 8.02 -17.67
CA VAL A 50 24.88 7.75 -16.88
C VAL A 50 23.90 6.90 -17.70
N LEU A 51 23.68 7.25 -18.98
CA LEU A 51 22.86 6.46 -19.90
C LEU A 51 23.43 5.04 -20.08
N SER A 52 24.74 4.90 -20.27
CA SER A 52 25.39 3.60 -20.44
C SER A 52 25.24 2.71 -19.21
N GLU A 53 25.30 3.28 -18.00
CA GLU A 53 25.06 2.52 -16.76
C GLU A 53 23.58 2.10 -16.62
N LEU A 54 22.64 2.96 -17.02
CA LEU A 54 21.20 2.63 -17.03
C LEU A 54 20.82 1.58 -18.09
N GLN A 55 21.70 1.26 -19.01
CA GLN A 55 21.54 0.12 -19.93
C GLN A 55 21.94 -1.21 -19.29
N GLN A 56 22.73 -1.17 -18.21
CA GLN A 56 23.15 -2.36 -17.49
C GLN A 56 22.05 -2.77 -16.49
N LEU A 57 21.58 -4.01 -16.59
CA LEU A 57 20.62 -4.57 -15.65
C LEU A 57 21.21 -4.60 -14.24
N GLY A 58 20.47 -4.10 -13.25
CA GLY A 58 20.90 -4.12 -11.85
C GLY A 58 22.10 -3.21 -11.54
N SER A 59 22.29 -2.12 -12.29
CA SER A 59 23.35 -1.16 -11.98
C SER A 59 23.16 -0.44 -10.63
N PRO A 60 24.23 0.00 -9.95
CA PRO A 60 24.13 0.79 -8.73
C PRO A 60 23.23 2.02 -8.86
N LEU A 61 23.26 2.68 -10.02
CA LEU A 61 22.37 3.79 -10.32
C LEU A 61 20.90 3.35 -10.44
N ALA A 62 20.62 2.22 -11.09
CA ALA A 62 19.26 1.66 -11.16
C ALA A 62 18.69 1.41 -9.76
N TYR A 63 19.47 0.81 -8.85
CA TYR A 63 19.07 0.62 -7.46
C TYR A 63 18.81 1.95 -6.73
N THR A 64 19.61 2.97 -7.00
CA THR A 64 19.45 4.30 -6.40
C THR A 64 18.17 4.99 -6.90
N LEU A 65 17.84 4.84 -8.19
CA LEU A 65 16.60 5.35 -8.76
C LEU A 65 15.38 4.65 -8.18
N VAL A 66 15.39 3.32 -8.13
CA VAL A 66 14.31 2.52 -7.52
C VAL A 66 14.10 2.96 -6.08
N ARG A 67 15.17 3.05 -5.27
CA ARG A 67 15.06 3.51 -3.88
C ARG A 67 14.42 4.89 -3.75
N ALA A 68 14.66 5.79 -4.69
CA ALA A 68 14.13 7.14 -4.62
C ALA A 68 12.61 7.23 -4.85
N VAL A 69 12.00 6.18 -5.42
CA VAL A 69 10.57 6.18 -5.77
C VAL A 69 9.72 5.23 -4.92
N LEU A 70 10.34 4.31 -4.16
CA LEU A 70 9.61 3.38 -3.31
C LEU A 70 8.92 4.12 -2.16
N VAL A 71 7.66 3.74 -1.92
CA VAL A 71 6.86 4.25 -0.80
C VAL A 71 6.93 3.25 0.34
N GLY A 72 7.31 3.69 1.54
CA GLY A 72 7.59 2.83 2.69
C GLY A 72 6.62 2.99 3.86
N GLU A 73 5.44 3.59 3.67
CA GLU A 73 4.51 3.84 4.77
C GLU A 73 3.90 2.55 5.33
N THR A 74 4.25 2.22 6.57
CA THR A 74 3.73 1.05 7.28
C THR A 74 3.67 1.32 8.80
N TYR A 75 2.79 0.59 9.49
CA TYR A 75 2.62 0.65 10.94
C TYR A 75 1.96 -0.65 11.44
N PHE A 76 2.13 -0.95 12.73
CA PHE A 76 1.62 -2.19 13.31
C PHE A 76 0.10 -2.26 13.18
N PHE A 77 -0.40 -3.44 12.84
CA PHE A 77 -1.83 -3.73 12.71
C PHE A 77 -2.59 -2.81 11.75
N ARG A 78 -1.92 -2.24 10.74
CA ARG A 78 -2.58 -1.55 9.62
C ARG A 78 -3.68 -2.43 9.01
N GLN A 79 -4.88 -1.88 8.79
CA GLN A 79 -6.07 -2.65 8.40
C GLN A 79 -6.35 -3.82 9.38
N PRO A 80 -6.72 -3.50 10.65
CA PRO A 80 -6.87 -4.50 11.70
C PRO A 80 -7.91 -5.59 11.39
N GLU A 81 -8.87 -5.32 10.51
CA GLU A 81 -9.86 -6.26 9.99
C GLU A 81 -9.24 -7.51 9.34
N HIS A 82 -8.12 -7.38 8.62
CA HIS A 82 -7.44 -8.55 8.02
C HIS A 82 -6.87 -9.45 9.11
N PHE A 83 -6.20 -8.86 10.11
CA PHE A 83 -5.63 -9.60 11.23
C PHE A 83 -6.71 -10.26 12.08
N ARG A 84 -7.84 -9.58 12.33
CA ARG A 84 -9.00 -10.17 13.01
C ARG A 84 -9.58 -11.34 12.24
N TYR A 85 -9.72 -11.23 10.92
CA TYR A 85 -10.22 -12.34 10.10
C TYR A 85 -9.25 -13.53 10.11
N ILE A 86 -7.94 -13.27 10.04
CA ILE A 86 -6.91 -14.33 10.17
C ILE A 86 -7.07 -15.07 11.50
N THR A 87 -7.23 -14.35 12.62
CA THR A 87 -7.28 -14.98 13.94
C THR A 87 -8.61 -15.67 14.24
N GLN A 88 -9.74 -15.10 13.79
CA GLN A 88 -11.08 -15.58 14.10
C GLN A 88 -11.57 -16.67 13.13
N GLU A 89 -11.19 -16.59 11.86
CA GLU A 89 -11.71 -17.49 10.82
C GLU A 89 -10.60 -18.26 10.11
N GLY A 90 -9.52 -17.57 9.72
CA GLY A 90 -8.42 -18.13 8.92
C GLY A 90 -7.70 -19.28 9.63
N ILE A 91 -7.13 -19.01 10.81
CA ILE A 91 -6.37 -19.99 11.60
C ILE A 91 -7.27 -21.16 12.04
N PRO A 92 -8.47 -20.93 12.64
CA PRO A 92 -9.36 -22.04 12.99
C PRO A 92 -9.73 -22.92 11.79
N THR A 93 -9.92 -22.34 10.61
CA THR A 93 -10.19 -23.09 9.38
C THR A 93 -8.99 -23.92 8.95
N ALA A 94 -7.78 -23.36 8.97
CA ALA A 94 -6.55 -24.11 8.66
C ALA A 94 -6.37 -25.31 9.62
N LEU A 95 -6.60 -25.10 10.92
CA LEU A 95 -6.50 -26.15 11.95
C LEU A 95 -7.55 -27.25 11.77
N ARG A 96 -8.81 -26.91 11.49
CA ARG A 96 -9.87 -27.90 11.18
C ARG A 96 -9.53 -28.76 9.97
N HIS A 97 -8.75 -28.21 9.05
CA HIS A 97 -8.27 -28.91 7.86
C HIS A 97 -6.93 -29.63 8.06
N GLY A 98 -6.45 -29.74 9.30
CA GLY A 98 -5.27 -30.53 9.64
C GLY A 98 -3.95 -29.83 9.37
N ALA A 99 -3.91 -28.49 9.35
CA ALA A 99 -2.64 -27.76 9.29
C ALA A 99 -1.73 -28.15 10.46
N MET A 100 -0.51 -28.58 10.14
CA MET A 100 0.49 -29.02 11.13
C MET A 100 1.47 -27.90 11.53
N HIS A 101 1.41 -26.77 10.83
CA HIS A 101 2.18 -25.55 11.05
C HIS A 101 1.37 -24.35 10.56
N LEU A 102 1.75 -23.14 10.97
CA LEU A 102 1.19 -21.91 10.41
C LEU A 102 2.31 -21.09 9.75
N ARG A 103 2.18 -20.84 8.45
CA ARG A 103 3.15 -20.08 7.66
C ARG A 103 2.53 -18.83 7.06
N GLY A 104 3.15 -17.69 7.33
CA GLY A 104 2.75 -16.38 6.82
C GLY A 104 3.78 -15.80 5.85
N TRP A 105 3.33 -15.03 4.86
CA TRP A 105 4.18 -14.19 4.02
C TRP A 105 3.61 -12.77 3.94
N SER A 106 4.41 -11.78 4.33
CA SER A 106 4.16 -10.36 4.08
C SER A 106 5.02 -9.92 2.90
N ALA A 107 4.36 -9.69 1.76
CA ALA A 107 4.99 -9.41 0.48
C ALA A 107 4.93 -7.90 0.18
N GLY A 108 6.10 -7.26 0.10
CA GLY A 108 6.24 -5.80 0.18
C GLY A 108 6.14 -5.31 1.62
N CYS A 109 6.92 -5.92 2.52
CA CYS A 109 6.78 -5.72 3.96
C CYS A 109 7.27 -4.37 4.50
N ALA A 110 7.90 -3.55 3.66
CA ALA A 110 8.58 -2.31 4.04
C ALA A 110 9.49 -2.53 5.27
N THR A 111 9.33 -1.75 6.33
CA THR A 111 10.13 -1.82 7.56
C THR A 111 9.70 -2.93 8.53
N GLY A 112 8.78 -3.82 8.13
CA GLY A 112 8.50 -5.09 8.81
C GLY A 112 7.34 -5.08 9.81
N GLU A 113 6.69 -3.94 10.06
CA GLU A 113 5.57 -3.84 10.99
C GLU A 113 4.43 -4.83 10.68
N GLU A 114 4.06 -4.95 9.40
CA GLU A 114 3.05 -5.93 8.96
C GLU A 114 3.47 -7.37 9.24
N THR A 115 4.74 -7.70 8.94
CA THR A 115 5.28 -9.04 9.15
C THR A 115 5.23 -9.42 10.63
N TYR A 116 5.59 -8.49 11.51
CA TYR A 116 5.54 -8.71 12.95
C TYR A 116 4.12 -8.77 13.51
N SER A 117 3.20 -7.95 12.99
CA SER A 117 1.77 -8.06 13.35
C SER A 117 1.19 -9.41 12.95
N LEU A 118 1.52 -9.92 11.76
CA LEU A 118 1.12 -11.26 11.32
C LEU A 118 1.72 -12.34 12.23
N ALA A 119 3.01 -12.25 12.54
CA ALA A 119 3.68 -13.19 13.44
C ALA A 119 3.05 -13.22 14.84
N ALA A 120 2.72 -12.05 15.40
CA ALA A 120 2.03 -11.96 16.68
C ALA A 120 0.63 -12.63 16.64
N CYS A 121 -0.14 -12.43 15.58
CA CYS A 121 -1.43 -13.11 15.38
C CYS A 121 -1.27 -14.63 15.28
N LEU A 122 -0.32 -15.12 14.48
CA LEU A 122 -0.11 -16.56 14.31
C LEU A 122 0.35 -17.21 15.62
N LEU A 123 1.29 -16.59 16.34
CA LEU A 123 1.77 -17.09 17.64
C LEU A 123 0.67 -17.13 18.70
N ALA A 124 -0.16 -16.08 18.77
CA ALA A 124 -1.22 -16.00 19.77
C ALA A 124 -2.33 -17.05 19.58
N CYS A 125 -2.51 -17.55 18.36
CA CYS A 125 -3.59 -18.47 18.01
C CYS A 125 -3.10 -19.89 17.64
N ALA A 126 -1.78 -20.11 17.55
CA ALA A 126 -1.20 -21.42 17.30
C ALA A 126 -1.39 -22.35 18.52
N PRO A 127 -1.78 -23.62 18.32
CA PRO A 127 -1.69 -24.63 19.38
C PRO A 127 -0.27 -24.75 19.94
N ALA A 128 -0.16 -25.10 21.23
CA ALA A 128 1.12 -25.25 21.89
C ALA A 128 2.04 -26.24 21.13
N GLY A 129 3.27 -25.81 20.85
CA GLY A 129 4.26 -26.63 20.13
C GLY A 129 4.09 -26.65 18.61
N MET A 130 3.03 -26.05 18.05
CA MET A 130 2.88 -25.93 16.60
C MET A 130 3.94 -24.98 16.02
N PRO A 131 4.67 -25.39 14.95
CA PRO A 131 5.61 -24.51 14.28
C PRO A 131 4.92 -23.30 13.64
N VAL A 132 5.50 -22.12 13.84
CA VAL A 132 5.10 -20.85 13.21
C VAL A 132 6.30 -20.27 12.47
N GLU A 133 6.08 -19.83 11.24
CA GLU A 133 7.08 -19.10 10.45
C GLU A 133 6.41 -17.96 9.68
N VAL A 134 6.98 -16.76 9.75
CA VAL A 134 6.53 -15.62 8.94
C VAL A 134 7.72 -15.06 8.16
N VAL A 135 7.54 -14.94 6.85
CA VAL A 135 8.54 -14.33 5.95
C VAL A 135 8.07 -12.92 5.58
N GLY A 136 8.92 -11.92 5.74
CA GLY A 136 8.75 -10.59 5.17
C GLY A 136 9.69 -10.41 3.98
N THR A 137 9.17 -9.97 2.83
CA THR A 137 10.02 -9.66 1.68
C THR A 137 9.77 -8.27 1.14
N ASP A 138 10.83 -7.60 0.71
CA ASP A 138 10.75 -6.28 0.08
C ASP A 138 11.85 -6.11 -0.98
N LEU A 139 11.71 -5.11 -1.84
CA LEU A 139 12.74 -4.74 -2.81
C LEU A 139 13.79 -3.82 -2.17
N HIS A 140 13.45 -3.13 -1.08
CA HIS A 140 14.30 -2.13 -0.44
C HIS A 140 15.10 -2.71 0.73
N GLU A 141 16.38 -3.01 0.49
CA GLU A 141 17.26 -3.61 1.51
C GLU A 141 17.37 -2.76 2.79
N ALA A 142 17.37 -1.42 2.70
CA ALA A 142 17.47 -0.60 3.90
C ALA A 142 16.19 -0.67 4.78
N SER A 143 15.02 -0.90 4.17
CA SER A 143 13.80 -1.20 4.93
C SER A 143 13.90 -2.57 5.61
N LEU A 144 14.44 -3.58 4.91
CA LEU A 144 14.67 -4.90 5.49
C LEU A 144 15.69 -4.85 6.64
N GLU A 145 16.74 -4.04 6.54
CA GLU A 145 17.68 -3.81 7.64
C GLU A 145 17.01 -3.15 8.86
N ALA A 146 16.09 -2.21 8.65
CA ALA A 146 15.27 -1.67 9.73
C ALA A 146 14.37 -2.75 10.36
N ALA A 147 13.75 -3.59 9.53
CA ALA A 147 12.94 -4.72 9.99
C ALA A 147 13.75 -5.72 10.83
N ARG A 148 14.96 -6.07 10.40
CA ARG A 148 15.87 -6.96 11.14
C ARG A 148 16.33 -6.36 12.47
N ARG A 149 16.51 -5.03 12.56
CA ARG A 149 16.79 -4.35 13.84
C ARG A 149 15.61 -4.46 14.81
N GLY A 150 14.38 -4.36 14.31
CA GLY A 150 13.17 -4.56 15.12
C GLY A 150 12.95 -3.49 16.19
N THR A 151 13.39 -2.26 15.93
CA THR A 151 13.24 -1.12 16.85
C THR A 151 12.48 0.01 16.16
N TYR A 152 11.39 0.48 16.77
CA TYR A 152 10.43 1.38 16.12
C TYR A 152 10.07 2.60 16.98
N GLY A 153 9.63 3.67 16.32
CA GLY A 153 9.24 4.93 16.94
C GLY A 153 7.74 5.05 17.23
N ALA A 154 7.27 6.28 17.42
CA ALA A 154 5.85 6.59 17.57
C ALA A 154 5.06 6.36 16.26
N TRP A 155 5.67 6.63 15.10
CA TRP A 155 5.02 6.48 13.79
C TRP A 155 4.44 5.08 13.55
N SER A 156 5.20 4.05 13.92
CA SER A 156 4.78 2.64 13.77
C SER A 156 3.63 2.25 14.70
N ARG A 157 3.26 3.09 15.67
CA ARG A 157 2.26 2.82 16.74
C ARG A 157 1.05 3.76 16.64
N ARG A 158 0.47 3.87 15.44
CA ARG A 158 -0.68 4.75 15.22
C ARG A 158 -1.90 4.32 16.03
N GLU A 159 -2.62 5.28 16.59
CA GLU A 159 -3.88 5.02 17.31
C GLU A 159 -4.98 4.46 16.41
N SER A 160 -4.94 4.75 15.11
CA SER A 160 -5.86 4.18 14.12
C SER A 160 -5.72 2.67 13.93
N ALA A 161 -4.67 2.07 14.49
CA ALA A 161 -4.33 0.66 14.32
C ALA A 161 -4.17 -0.01 15.70
N PRO A 162 -5.27 -0.51 16.28
CA PRO A 162 -5.23 -1.05 17.63
C PRO A 162 -4.29 -2.26 17.70
N ALA A 163 -3.48 -2.32 18.76
CA ALA A 163 -2.67 -3.49 19.04
C ALA A 163 -3.58 -4.69 19.37
N LEU A 164 -3.69 -5.64 18.45
CA LEU A 164 -4.56 -6.82 18.63
C LEU A 164 -3.90 -7.89 19.50
N HIS A 165 -2.58 -8.02 19.41
CA HIS A 165 -1.77 -8.96 20.17
C HIS A 165 -0.45 -8.29 20.58
N PRO A 166 0.20 -8.75 21.67
CA PRO A 166 1.54 -8.30 22.04
C PRO A 166 2.53 -8.55 20.90
N VAL A 167 3.23 -7.49 20.48
CA VAL A 167 4.20 -7.54 19.36
C VAL A 167 5.54 -6.90 19.74
N TYR A 168 5.54 -5.95 20.68
CA TYR A 168 6.72 -5.22 21.13
C TYR A 168 6.63 -4.87 22.61
N GLU A 169 7.76 -4.48 23.18
CA GLU A 169 7.89 -3.88 24.51
C GLU A 169 8.41 -2.44 24.41
N LEU A 170 8.11 -1.60 25.41
CA LEU A 170 8.60 -0.23 25.47
C LEU A 170 10.10 -0.18 25.76
N LEU A 171 10.83 0.55 24.92
CA LEU A 171 12.26 0.83 25.07
C LEU A 171 12.45 2.31 25.41
N ASN A 172 13.03 2.59 26.58
CA ASN A 172 13.39 3.93 27.03
C ASN A 172 12.24 4.96 26.96
N GLY A 173 10.98 4.52 27.07
CA GLY A 173 9.78 5.35 27.07
C GLY A 173 9.38 6.00 25.73
N ARG A 174 10.18 5.87 24.66
CA ARG A 174 9.90 6.52 23.36
C ARG A 174 9.91 5.56 22.17
N GLN A 175 10.77 4.56 22.21
CA GLN A 175 10.89 3.53 21.19
C GLN A 175 10.22 2.24 21.66
N VAL A 176 10.08 1.29 20.74
CA VAL A 176 9.67 -0.07 21.07
C VAL A 176 10.61 -1.07 20.41
N SER A 177 10.80 -2.21 21.07
CA SER A 177 11.56 -3.34 20.55
C SER A 177 10.64 -4.53 20.35
N ILE A 178 10.76 -5.23 19.22
CA ILE A 178 9.96 -6.43 18.95
C ILE A 178 10.25 -7.50 20.00
N LEU A 179 9.19 -8.17 20.45
CA LEU A 179 9.30 -9.25 21.43
C LEU A 179 10.15 -10.41 20.87
N PRO A 180 11.06 -11.00 21.67
CA PRO A 180 11.98 -12.04 21.21
C PRO A 180 11.29 -13.24 20.53
N GLU A 181 10.14 -13.67 21.05
CA GLU A 181 9.34 -14.77 20.52
C GLU A 181 8.76 -14.46 19.14
N VAL A 182 8.29 -13.23 18.92
CA VAL A 182 7.79 -12.75 17.63
C VAL A 182 8.94 -12.64 16.63
N ARG A 183 10.11 -12.14 17.08
CA ARG A 183 11.31 -12.05 16.24
C ARG A 183 11.82 -13.44 15.83
N LYS A 184 11.77 -14.43 16.73
CA LYS A 184 12.28 -15.80 16.50
C LYS A 184 11.59 -16.53 15.33
N VAL A 185 10.30 -16.26 15.11
CA VAL A 185 9.52 -16.88 14.03
C VAL A 185 9.54 -16.08 12.73
N THR A 186 10.21 -14.92 12.72
CA THR A 186 10.18 -13.98 11.59
C THR A 186 11.50 -13.99 10.82
N ARG A 187 11.42 -13.95 9.48
CA ARG A 187 12.60 -13.88 8.58
C ARG A 187 12.40 -12.80 7.52
N PHE A 188 13.46 -12.08 7.16
CA PHE A 188 13.43 -11.02 6.15
C PHE A 188 14.38 -11.29 4.98
N ALA A 189 13.88 -11.18 3.75
CA ALA A 189 14.68 -11.41 2.56
C ALA A 189 14.31 -10.49 1.40
N PRO A 190 15.29 -10.11 0.55
CA PRO A 190 14.98 -9.36 -0.66
C PRO A 190 14.19 -10.23 -1.65
N ALA A 191 13.09 -9.70 -2.18
CA ALA A 191 12.36 -10.31 -3.28
C ALA A 191 11.64 -9.25 -4.12
N ASN A 192 11.53 -9.51 -5.42
CA ASN A 192 10.73 -8.72 -6.34
C ASN A 192 9.44 -9.47 -6.66
N LEU A 193 8.28 -8.83 -6.48
CA LEU A 193 6.96 -9.41 -6.78
C LEU A 193 6.76 -9.75 -8.27
N LEU A 194 7.55 -9.15 -9.17
CA LEU A 194 7.54 -9.48 -10.60
C LEU A 194 8.28 -10.79 -10.92
N ALA A 195 8.93 -11.40 -9.93
CA ALA A 195 9.61 -12.67 -10.05
C ALA A 195 8.96 -13.72 -9.12
N PRO A 196 9.00 -15.00 -9.47
CA PRO A 196 8.53 -16.04 -8.57
C PRO A 196 9.38 -16.06 -7.30
N LEU A 197 8.72 -16.21 -6.15
CA LEU A 197 9.42 -16.44 -4.89
C LEU A 197 10.21 -17.77 -4.99
N PRO A 198 11.49 -17.81 -4.58
CA PRO A 198 12.30 -19.02 -4.67
C PRO A 198 11.65 -20.23 -3.99
N GLU A 199 11.71 -21.41 -4.63
CA GLU A 199 11.02 -22.63 -4.16
C GLU A 199 11.40 -23.05 -2.73
N ARG A 200 12.60 -22.70 -2.26
CA ARG A 200 13.04 -22.93 -0.87
C ARG A 200 12.11 -22.33 0.19
N TYR A 201 11.31 -21.33 -0.16
CA TYR A 201 10.34 -20.73 0.76
C TYR A 201 9.04 -21.54 0.84
N GLY A 202 8.78 -22.46 -0.09
CA GLY A 202 7.58 -23.31 -0.09
C GLY A 202 6.28 -22.53 -0.26
N GLN A 203 5.22 -23.02 0.37
CA GLN A 203 3.88 -22.43 0.33
C GLN A 203 3.44 -21.85 1.68
N PHE A 204 2.51 -20.91 1.65
CA PHE A 204 2.03 -20.17 2.82
C PHE A 204 0.53 -20.35 3.03
N ASP A 205 0.13 -20.42 4.30
CA ASP A 205 -1.27 -20.47 4.73
C ASP A 205 -1.91 -19.08 4.63
N PHE A 206 -1.12 -18.03 4.90
CA PHE A 206 -1.56 -16.64 4.85
C PHE A 206 -0.54 -15.79 4.07
N ILE A 207 -1.01 -15.04 3.08
CA ILE A 207 -0.20 -14.06 2.37
C ILE A 207 -0.87 -12.68 2.50
N LEU A 208 -0.12 -11.71 3.00
CA LEU A 208 -0.47 -10.29 2.98
C LEU A 208 0.35 -9.63 1.86
N CYS A 209 -0.31 -8.93 0.93
CA CYS A 209 0.34 -8.10 -0.07
C CYS A 209 -0.49 -6.83 -0.21
N ARG A 210 -0.31 -5.87 0.71
CA ARG A 210 -1.22 -4.75 0.93
C ARG A 210 -0.54 -3.41 0.71
N ASN A 211 -1.23 -2.51 0.00
CA ASN A 211 -0.73 -1.16 -0.32
C ASN A 211 0.56 -1.16 -1.16
N VAL A 212 0.79 -2.23 -1.94
CA VAL A 212 1.95 -2.40 -2.83
C VAL A 212 1.49 -2.34 -4.28
N LEU A 213 0.43 -3.10 -4.62
CA LEU A 213 -0.06 -3.25 -5.99
C LEU A 213 -0.77 -1.98 -6.49
N THR A 214 -1.15 -1.07 -5.58
CA THR A 214 -1.74 0.23 -5.92
C THR A 214 -0.86 1.07 -6.84
N TYR A 215 0.46 0.85 -6.87
CA TYR A 215 1.40 1.58 -7.73
C TYR A 215 1.68 0.85 -9.05
N PHE A 216 1.26 -0.41 -9.21
CA PHE A 216 1.66 -1.25 -10.33
C PHE A 216 0.87 -0.90 -11.60
N SER A 217 1.50 -1.11 -12.75
CA SER A 217 0.79 -1.22 -14.03
C SER A 217 -0.11 -2.47 -14.01
N ALA A 218 -1.14 -2.51 -14.88
CA ALA A 218 -2.07 -3.63 -14.91
C ALA A 218 -1.37 -4.98 -15.19
N SER A 219 -0.41 -5.01 -16.13
CA SER A 219 0.36 -6.22 -16.47
C SER A 219 1.28 -6.66 -15.33
N ALA A 220 1.97 -5.72 -14.68
CA ALA A 220 2.82 -6.00 -13.53
C ALA A 220 2.02 -6.56 -12.35
N ARG A 221 0.85 -5.96 -12.08
CA ARG A 221 -0.07 -6.43 -11.04
C ARG A 221 -0.55 -7.85 -11.32
N ASP A 222 -0.96 -8.14 -12.55
CA ASP A 222 -1.41 -9.48 -12.94
C ASP A 222 -0.28 -10.52 -12.78
N ALA A 223 0.95 -10.16 -13.17
CA ALA A 223 2.12 -11.02 -12.96
C ALA A 223 2.39 -11.29 -11.46
N ALA A 224 2.39 -10.24 -10.63
CA ALA A 224 2.56 -10.36 -9.18
C ALA A 224 1.50 -11.26 -8.55
N ILE A 225 0.23 -11.08 -8.93
CA ILE A 225 -0.89 -11.90 -8.45
C ILE A 225 -0.71 -13.38 -8.82
N VAL A 226 -0.21 -13.68 -10.03
CA VAL A 226 0.10 -15.07 -10.42
C VAL A 226 1.17 -15.68 -9.52
N HIS A 227 2.21 -14.92 -9.17
CA HIS A 227 3.26 -15.38 -8.25
C HIS A 227 2.74 -15.60 -6.82
N LEU A 228 1.93 -14.67 -6.30
CA LEU A 228 1.28 -14.78 -4.99
C LEU A 228 0.36 -16.01 -4.91
N ALA A 229 -0.49 -16.21 -5.93
CA ALA A 229 -1.40 -17.36 -5.98
C ALA A 229 -0.68 -18.71 -6.07
N ARG A 230 0.51 -18.76 -6.69
CA ARG A 230 1.36 -19.96 -6.73
C ARG A 230 1.94 -20.28 -5.34
N ALA A 231 2.35 -19.25 -4.59
CA ALA A 231 2.90 -19.38 -3.25
C ALA A 231 1.85 -19.72 -2.17
N LEU A 232 0.54 -19.56 -2.44
CA LEU A 232 -0.49 -20.02 -1.50
C LEU A 232 -0.52 -21.55 -1.41
N ALA A 233 -0.63 -22.07 -0.19
CA ALA A 233 -1.02 -23.44 0.08
C ALA A 233 -2.48 -23.69 -0.38
N PRO A 234 -2.88 -24.92 -0.71
CA PRO A 234 -4.29 -25.26 -0.88
C PRO A 234 -5.10 -24.87 0.36
N GLY A 235 -6.17 -24.10 0.18
CA GLY A 235 -6.97 -23.55 1.28
C GLY A 235 -6.40 -22.28 1.91
N GLY A 236 -5.19 -21.84 1.52
CA GLY A 236 -4.56 -20.63 2.02
C GLY A 236 -5.27 -19.35 1.56
N LEU A 237 -5.04 -18.27 2.30
CA LEU A 237 -5.68 -16.96 2.12
C LEU A 237 -4.66 -15.90 1.69
N LEU A 238 -5.05 -15.12 0.67
CA LEU A 238 -4.37 -13.91 0.22
C LEU A 238 -5.21 -12.69 0.60
N PHE A 239 -4.58 -11.71 1.24
CA PHE A 239 -5.19 -10.41 1.56
C PHE A 239 -4.49 -9.31 0.78
N LEU A 240 -5.27 -8.50 0.08
CA LEU A 240 -4.82 -7.35 -0.69
C LEU A 240 -5.31 -6.05 -0.05
N GLY A 241 -4.73 -4.91 -0.43
CA GLY A 241 -5.21 -3.60 -0.03
C GLY A 241 -6.62 -3.30 -0.58
N THR A 242 -7.35 -2.40 0.09
CA THR A 242 -8.79 -2.16 -0.11
C THR A 242 -9.20 -1.89 -1.56
N VAL A 243 -8.31 -1.33 -2.38
CA VAL A 243 -8.57 -0.86 -3.75
C VAL A 243 -7.57 -1.40 -4.79
N GLU A 244 -6.88 -2.51 -4.50
CA GLU A 244 -5.82 -3.01 -5.39
C GLU A 244 -6.34 -3.87 -6.54
N VAL A 245 -7.48 -4.54 -6.35
CA VAL A 245 -8.13 -5.38 -7.36
C VAL A 245 -9.65 -5.18 -7.36
N ASP A 246 -10.22 -5.12 -8.57
CA ASP A 246 -11.67 -4.95 -8.75
C ASP A 246 -12.42 -6.28 -8.75
N ARG A 247 -11.71 -7.38 -9.02
CA ARG A 247 -12.26 -8.74 -9.14
C ARG A 247 -11.36 -9.76 -8.48
N ALA A 248 -11.92 -10.93 -8.18
CA ALA A 248 -11.13 -12.03 -7.64
C ALA A 248 -10.03 -12.44 -8.63
N PRO A 249 -8.78 -12.60 -8.18
CA PRO A 249 -7.71 -13.16 -8.99
C PRO A 249 -8.08 -14.52 -9.61
N PRO A 250 -7.62 -14.80 -10.85
CA PRO A 250 -7.84 -16.10 -11.47
C PRO A 250 -7.37 -17.26 -10.59
N GLY A 251 -8.26 -18.24 -10.37
CA GLY A 251 -7.96 -19.41 -9.56
C GLY A 251 -8.08 -19.22 -8.05
N LEU A 252 -8.49 -18.03 -7.58
CA LEU A 252 -8.84 -17.75 -6.19
C LEU A 252 -10.34 -17.41 -6.07
N THR A 253 -10.91 -17.66 -4.89
CA THR A 253 -12.30 -17.35 -4.56
C THR A 253 -12.33 -16.27 -3.49
N ARG A 254 -13.19 -15.25 -3.63
CA ARG A 254 -13.36 -14.22 -2.59
C ARG A 254 -13.89 -14.85 -1.30
N GLU A 255 -13.33 -14.44 -0.17
CA GLU A 255 -13.77 -14.81 1.17
C GLU A 255 -14.20 -13.56 1.94
N GLY A 256 -15.26 -13.69 2.74
CA GLY A 256 -15.81 -12.59 3.52
C GLY A 256 -16.42 -11.46 2.66
N PRO A 257 -16.67 -10.29 3.28
CA PRO A 257 -17.27 -9.16 2.58
C PRO A 257 -16.27 -8.53 1.58
N PRO A 258 -16.74 -7.86 0.50
CA PRO A 258 -15.87 -7.32 -0.54
C PRO A 258 -14.74 -6.41 -0.04
N GLU A 259 -15.01 -5.63 1.02
CA GLU A 259 -14.08 -4.68 1.63
C GLU A 259 -12.87 -5.35 2.28
N LEU A 260 -13.01 -6.63 2.67
CA LEU A 260 -11.93 -7.40 3.30
C LEU A 260 -10.81 -7.77 2.30
N GLN A 261 -11.11 -7.73 0.99
CA GLN A 261 -10.15 -8.07 -0.07
C GLN A 261 -9.35 -9.36 0.21
N ALA A 262 -10.05 -10.37 0.77
CA ALA A 262 -9.51 -11.68 1.08
C ALA A 262 -9.90 -12.69 0.00
N PHE A 263 -8.95 -13.54 -0.39
CA PHE A 263 -9.09 -14.51 -1.46
C PHE A 263 -8.48 -15.85 -1.07
N ARG A 264 -9.26 -16.93 -1.17
CA ARG A 264 -8.81 -18.29 -0.87
C ARG A 264 -8.39 -19.04 -2.12
N LYS A 265 -7.34 -19.84 -2.00
CA LYS A 265 -7.00 -20.85 -3.01
C LYS A 265 -7.84 -22.11 -2.78
N PRO A 266 -8.71 -22.53 -3.72
CA PRO A 266 -9.51 -23.74 -3.56
C PRO A 266 -8.64 -24.98 -3.38
N ARG A 267 -9.08 -25.92 -2.54
CA ARG A 267 -8.39 -27.20 -2.36
C ARG A 267 -8.65 -28.13 -3.57
N PRO A 268 -7.73 -29.06 -3.87
CA PRO A 268 -7.91 -30.02 -4.98
C PRO A 268 -9.24 -30.77 -4.92
N GLU A 269 -9.66 -31.17 -3.73
CA GLU A 269 -10.93 -31.89 -3.49
C GLU A 269 -12.15 -31.04 -3.87
N GLU A 270 -12.11 -29.74 -3.56
CA GLU A 270 -13.19 -28.78 -3.86
C GLU A 270 -13.28 -28.46 -5.36
N ARG A 271 -12.16 -28.54 -6.10
CA ARG A 271 -12.17 -28.36 -7.56
C ARG A 271 -12.97 -29.44 -8.27
N THR A 272 -13.05 -30.64 -7.69
CA THR A 272 -13.78 -31.78 -8.26
C THR A 272 -15.30 -31.58 -8.17
N PHE A 273 -15.79 -30.94 -7.09
CA PHE A 273 -17.22 -30.64 -6.92
C PHE A 273 -17.69 -29.41 -7.70
N ALA A 274 -16.80 -28.44 -7.95
CA ALA A 274 -17.12 -27.24 -8.73
C ALA A 274 -17.17 -27.47 -10.25
N GLN A 275 -16.80 -28.68 -10.72
CA GLN A 275 -16.82 -29.07 -12.14
C GLN A 275 -18.11 -29.80 -12.58
N LEU A 276 -19.16 -29.85 -11.74
CA LEU A 276 -20.48 -30.24 -12.23
C LEU A 276 -20.93 -29.25 -13.32
N PRO A 277 -21.39 -29.72 -14.49
CA PRO A 277 -21.75 -28.83 -15.59
C PRO A 277 -22.84 -27.87 -15.14
N THR A 278 -22.52 -26.58 -15.13
CA THR A 278 -23.50 -25.51 -15.04
C THR A 278 -24.45 -25.64 -16.22
N ALA A 279 -25.75 -25.62 -15.94
CA ALA A 279 -26.80 -25.60 -16.96
C ALA A 279 -26.52 -24.47 -17.97
N PRO A 280 -26.85 -24.68 -19.27
CA PRO A 280 -26.60 -23.67 -20.29
C PRO A 280 -27.31 -22.36 -19.91
N PRO A 281 -26.69 -21.19 -20.21
CA PRO A 281 -27.28 -19.91 -19.89
C PRO A 281 -28.61 -19.74 -20.64
N VAL A 282 -29.64 -19.29 -19.91
CA VAL A 282 -30.91 -18.86 -20.50
C VAL A 282 -30.62 -17.68 -21.45
N PRO A 283 -31.12 -17.68 -22.70
CA PRO A 283 -30.82 -16.60 -23.63
C PRO A 283 -31.46 -15.29 -23.17
N VAL A 284 -30.62 -14.26 -22.97
CA VAL A 284 -31.05 -12.88 -22.75
C VAL A 284 -31.41 -12.26 -24.12
N PRO A 285 -32.52 -11.49 -24.27
CA PRO A 285 -32.88 -10.89 -25.55
C PRO A 285 -31.82 -9.92 -26.05
N ARG A 286 -31.40 -10.07 -27.30
CA ARG A 286 -30.46 -9.17 -27.98
C ARG A 286 -31.06 -7.78 -28.14
N MET A 287 -30.46 -6.78 -27.50
CA MET A 287 -30.64 -5.38 -27.92
C MET A 287 -29.82 -5.13 -29.19
N THR A 288 -30.47 -4.53 -30.18
CA THR A 288 -29.90 -4.12 -31.48
C THR A 288 -28.78 -3.08 -31.31
N PRO A 289 -27.69 -3.14 -32.09
CA PRO A 289 -26.66 -2.12 -32.07
C PRO A 289 -27.07 -0.88 -32.88
N ALA A 290 -26.78 0.30 -32.33
CA ALA A 290 -26.85 1.58 -33.03
C ALA A 290 -25.71 1.72 -34.06
N PRO A 291 -25.87 2.52 -35.14
CA PRO A 291 -24.95 2.51 -36.27
C PRO A 291 -23.61 3.20 -35.96
N ARG A 292 -22.54 2.67 -36.58
CA ARG A 292 -21.17 3.20 -36.58
C ARG A 292 -21.14 4.65 -37.11
N ARG A 293 -20.61 5.58 -36.31
CA ARG A 293 -20.14 6.87 -36.81
C ARG A 293 -18.76 6.73 -37.45
N LEU A 294 -18.63 7.34 -38.62
CA LEU A 294 -17.41 7.46 -39.42
C LEU A 294 -16.35 8.31 -38.70
N SER A 295 -15.10 7.93 -38.93
CA SER A 295 -13.88 8.60 -38.49
C SER A 295 -13.77 10.01 -39.08
N ALA A 296 -13.35 10.98 -38.26
CA ALA A 296 -12.96 12.32 -38.68
C ALA A 296 -11.48 12.58 -38.30
N PRO A 297 -10.80 13.54 -38.96
CA PRO A 297 -9.35 13.52 -39.14
C PRO A 297 -8.55 14.07 -37.94
N VAL A 298 -7.26 13.71 -37.93
CA VAL A 298 -6.22 14.16 -37.01
C VAL A 298 -6.13 15.70 -36.99
N LEU A 299 -6.34 16.29 -35.81
CA LEU A 299 -6.05 17.69 -35.53
C LEU A 299 -4.65 17.82 -34.92
N VAL A 300 -3.92 18.79 -35.43
CA VAL A 300 -2.56 19.20 -35.04
C VAL A 300 -2.55 19.66 -33.58
N SER A 301 -1.50 19.26 -32.85
CA SER A 301 -1.27 19.52 -31.43
C SER A 301 -1.13 21.02 -31.12
N PRO A 302 -1.79 21.54 -30.06
CA PRO A 302 -1.36 22.77 -29.42
C PRO A 302 -0.25 22.48 -28.39
N THR A 303 0.65 23.45 -28.23
CA THR A 303 1.71 23.54 -27.21
C THR A 303 1.22 23.20 -25.80
N PRO A 304 2.03 22.49 -24.97
CA PRO A 304 1.62 22.13 -23.61
C PRO A 304 1.46 23.37 -22.73
N PRO A 305 0.41 23.44 -21.88
CA PRO A 305 0.29 24.48 -20.86
C PRO A 305 1.38 24.30 -19.78
N PRO A 306 1.69 25.34 -19.01
CA PRO A 306 2.64 25.27 -17.90
C PRO A 306 2.27 24.17 -16.90
N SER A 307 3.28 23.55 -16.29
CA SER A 307 3.16 22.43 -15.34
C SER A 307 2.05 22.68 -14.32
N PRO A 308 1.12 21.72 -14.11
CA PRO A 308 0.04 21.89 -13.15
C PRO A 308 0.63 22.07 -11.74
N PRO A 309 -0.05 22.81 -10.86
CA PRO A 309 0.30 22.84 -9.44
C PRO A 309 0.31 21.41 -8.88
N PRO A 310 1.12 21.14 -7.82
CA PRO A 310 1.19 19.82 -7.21
C PRO A 310 -0.21 19.32 -6.85
N SER A 311 -0.50 18.05 -7.14
CA SER A 311 -1.81 17.47 -6.82
C SER A 311 -2.09 17.56 -5.31
N PRO A 312 -3.36 17.68 -4.89
CA PRO A 312 -3.74 17.73 -3.47
C PRO A 312 -3.15 16.57 -2.65
N ALA A 313 -3.11 15.37 -3.23
CA ALA A 313 -2.49 14.19 -2.65
C ALA A 313 -0.99 14.36 -2.37
N ARG A 314 -0.25 14.99 -3.30
CA ARG A 314 1.18 15.23 -3.14
C ARG A 314 1.50 16.24 -2.05
N MET A 315 0.73 17.33 -1.98
CA MET A 315 0.86 18.29 -0.89
C MET A 315 0.55 17.65 0.46
N HIS A 316 -0.43 16.75 0.52
CA HIS A 316 -0.73 15.98 1.72
C HIS A 316 0.45 15.09 2.13
N LEU A 317 1.01 14.30 1.20
CA LEU A 317 2.20 13.46 1.48
C LEU A 317 3.39 14.28 1.99
N GLN A 318 3.66 15.45 1.39
CA GLN A 318 4.71 16.35 1.84
C GLN A 318 4.49 16.85 3.28
N ALA A 319 3.23 17.10 3.67
CA ALA A 319 2.93 17.48 5.04
C ALA A 319 3.19 16.33 6.03
N LEU A 320 2.87 15.09 5.65
CA LEU A 320 3.12 13.91 6.46
C LEU A 320 4.63 13.68 6.70
N GLU A 321 5.45 13.79 5.65
CA GLU A 321 6.93 13.71 5.76
C GLU A 321 7.47 14.74 6.78
N ARG A 322 6.96 15.98 6.74
CA ARG A 322 7.37 17.03 7.68
C ARG A 322 6.95 16.75 9.12
N ILE A 323 5.81 16.09 9.32
CA ILE A 323 5.38 15.65 10.67
C ILE A 323 6.36 14.60 11.20
N GLU A 324 6.79 13.64 10.37
CA GLU A 324 7.77 12.62 10.75
C GLU A 324 9.13 13.22 11.14
N GLU A 325 9.57 14.24 10.41
CA GLU A 325 10.80 14.98 10.70
C GLU A 325 10.69 15.87 11.96
N GLY A 326 9.51 15.97 12.57
CA GLY A 326 9.23 16.85 13.71
C GLY A 326 9.03 18.32 13.31
N ASN A 327 8.98 18.63 12.01
CA ASN A 327 8.74 19.97 11.47
C ASN A 327 7.23 20.29 11.39
N VAL A 328 6.59 20.39 12.56
CA VAL A 328 5.15 20.67 12.68
C VAL A 328 4.76 21.98 12.02
N ALA A 329 5.54 23.05 12.19
CA ALA A 329 5.27 24.35 11.57
C ALA A 329 5.27 24.27 10.03
N GLY A 330 6.22 23.53 9.46
CA GLY A 330 6.29 23.29 8.03
C GLY A 330 5.15 22.43 7.50
N ALA A 331 4.70 21.43 8.26
CA ALA A 331 3.55 20.60 7.92
C ALA A 331 2.25 21.42 7.91
N THR A 332 2.02 22.23 8.95
CA THR A 332 0.85 23.12 9.06
C THR A 332 0.78 24.07 7.86
N ALA A 333 1.89 24.71 7.49
CA ALA A 333 1.91 25.63 6.34
C ALA A 333 1.52 24.95 5.02
N VAL A 334 1.93 23.70 4.81
CA VAL A 334 1.58 22.94 3.60
C VAL A 334 0.10 22.54 3.61
N LEU A 335 -0.41 22.08 4.75
CA LEU A 335 -1.82 21.68 4.89
C LEU A 335 -2.77 22.89 4.78
N GLU A 336 -2.40 24.05 5.29
CA GLU A 336 -3.18 25.28 5.13
C GLU A 336 -3.21 25.74 3.67
N LEU A 337 -2.08 25.67 2.98
CA LEU A 337 -2.02 25.95 1.54
C LEU A 337 -2.85 24.94 0.75
N LEU A 338 -2.79 23.65 1.11
CA LEU A 338 -3.56 22.58 0.50
C LEU A 338 -5.06 22.82 0.64
N VAL A 339 -5.56 23.05 1.86
CA VAL A 339 -6.99 23.32 2.11
C VAL A 339 -7.45 24.59 1.40
N LYS A 340 -6.58 25.58 1.23
CA LYS A 340 -6.88 26.79 0.45
C LYS A 340 -6.98 26.52 -1.05
N GLN A 341 -6.13 25.66 -1.60
CA GLN A 341 -6.10 25.36 -3.04
C GLN A 341 -7.12 24.30 -3.46
N ALA A 342 -7.39 23.32 -2.58
CA ALA A 342 -8.30 22.22 -2.81
C ALA A 342 -9.25 22.06 -1.61
N PRO A 343 -10.23 22.97 -1.46
CA PRO A 343 -11.10 22.99 -0.29
C PRO A 343 -11.93 21.71 -0.14
N ASP A 344 -12.22 21.01 -1.23
CA ASP A 344 -13.03 19.77 -1.21
C ASP A 344 -12.21 18.50 -0.99
N TYR A 345 -10.89 18.63 -0.81
CA TYR A 345 -9.99 17.51 -0.55
C TYR A 345 -10.09 17.08 0.91
N LEU A 346 -10.97 16.09 1.17
CA LEU A 346 -11.30 15.60 2.52
C LEU A 346 -10.09 15.14 3.34
N PRO A 347 -9.09 14.41 2.78
CA PRO A 347 -7.94 13.99 3.57
C PRO A 347 -7.15 15.18 4.15
N GLY A 348 -7.00 16.25 3.38
CA GLY A 348 -6.28 17.45 3.83
C GLY A 348 -7.02 18.21 4.92
N LEU A 349 -8.36 18.25 4.85
CA LEU A 349 -9.19 18.82 5.92
C LEU A 349 -9.06 18.04 7.22
N LEU A 350 -9.11 16.70 7.13
CA LEU A 350 -8.96 15.80 8.28
C LEU A 350 -7.57 15.96 8.92
N GLU A 351 -6.51 15.89 8.12
CA GLU A 351 -5.14 15.96 8.64
C GLU A 351 -4.84 17.32 9.28
N LEU A 352 -5.27 18.44 8.66
CA LEU A 352 -5.08 19.77 9.24
C LEU A 352 -5.84 19.92 10.55
N ALA A 353 -7.07 19.40 10.63
CA ALA A 353 -7.86 19.43 11.87
C ALA A 353 -7.19 18.64 12.99
N LEU A 354 -6.73 17.42 12.71
CA LEU A 354 -6.02 16.58 13.69
C LEU A 354 -4.66 17.17 14.10
N LEU A 355 -3.97 17.85 13.18
CA LEU A 355 -2.72 18.54 13.49
C LEU A 355 -2.96 19.74 14.43
N ARG A 356 -4.05 20.50 14.21
CA ARG A 356 -4.45 21.61 15.09
C ARG A 356 -4.90 21.12 16.47
N GLU A 357 -5.61 20.00 16.54
CA GLU A 357 -5.99 19.37 17.81
C GLU A 357 -4.76 18.97 18.62
N ARG A 358 -3.79 18.29 17.98
CA ARG A 358 -2.51 17.91 18.62
C ARG A 358 -1.72 19.12 19.14
N ALA A 359 -1.90 20.28 18.51
CA ALA A 359 -1.29 21.55 18.93
C ALA A 359 -2.10 22.30 20.02
N GLY A 360 -3.22 21.74 20.50
CA GLY A 360 -4.10 22.36 21.50
C GLY A 360 -5.04 23.44 20.94
N SER A 361 -5.10 23.61 19.63
CA SER A 361 -5.90 24.65 18.96
C SER A 361 -7.25 24.10 18.49
N ARG A 362 -8.03 23.59 19.45
CA ARG A 362 -9.33 22.92 19.18
C ARG A 362 -10.33 23.82 18.45
N ASP A 363 -10.40 25.11 18.82
CA ASP A 363 -11.26 26.11 18.15
C ASP A 363 -10.96 26.26 16.66
N ALA A 364 -9.71 26.04 16.25
CA ALA A 364 -9.27 26.10 14.85
C ALA A 364 -9.48 24.77 14.10
N ALA A 365 -9.69 23.66 14.82
CA ALA A 365 -9.96 22.34 14.25
C ALA A 365 -11.47 22.11 14.01
N PHE A 366 -12.34 22.63 14.87
CA PHE A 366 -13.80 22.48 14.75
C PHE A 366 -14.39 22.92 13.39
N PRO A 367 -14.04 24.09 12.84
CA PRO A 367 -14.54 24.53 11.53
C PRO A 367 -14.14 23.58 10.40
N LEU A 368 -12.92 23.01 10.47
CA LEU A 368 -12.42 22.05 9.50
C LEU A 368 -13.17 20.72 9.59
N MET A 369 -13.44 20.24 10.80
CA MET A 369 -14.21 19.01 11.03
C MET A 369 -15.67 19.16 10.61
N ARG A 370 -16.29 20.33 10.83
CA ARG A 370 -17.63 20.62 10.27
C ARG A 370 -17.63 20.63 8.75
N ALA A 371 -16.63 21.25 8.14
CA ALA A 371 -16.50 21.27 6.68
C ALA A 371 -16.27 19.87 6.11
N LEU A 372 -15.44 19.06 6.77
CA LEU A 372 -15.20 17.66 6.44
C LEU A 372 -16.50 16.85 6.49
N ARG A 373 -17.27 16.95 7.59
CA ARG A 373 -18.56 16.27 7.75
C ARG A 373 -19.53 16.63 6.62
N THR A 374 -19.71 17.92 6.37
CA THR A 374 -20.65 18.42 5.36
C THR A 374 -20.29 17.91 3.97
N ARG A 375 -19.01 17.97 3.59
CA ARG A 375 -18.56 17.53 2.26
C ARG A 375 -18.57 16.01 2.11
N ALA A 376 -18.14 15.28 3.13
CA ALA A 376 -18.21 13.81 3.14
C ALA A 376 -19.66 13.32 3.02
N GLY A 377 -20.61 13.99 3.67
CA GLY A 377 -22.04 13.67 3.60
C GLY A 377 -22.71 13.95 2.26
N GLN A 378 -22.05 14.68 1.34
CA GLN A 378 -22.55 14.92 -0.02
C GLN A 378 -22.13 13.84 -1.01
N LEU A 379 -21.17 12.99 -0.63
CA LEU A 379 -20.68 11.90 -1.46
C LEU A 379 -21.44 10.60 -1.14
N PRO A 380 -21.61 9.68 -2.12
CA PRO A 380 -22.06 8.33 -1.83
C PRO A 380 -21.17 7.69 -0.75
N PRO A 381 -21.71 6.95 0.24
CA PRO A 381 -20.92 6.40 1.35
C PRO A 381 -19.72 5.55 0.92
N ASP A 382 -19.82 4.86 -0.22
CA ASP A 382 -18.78 4.03 -0.84
C ASP A 382 -17.89 4.77 -1.85
N ALA A 383 -18.17 6.05 -2.14
CA ALA A 383 -17.34 6.81 -3.07
C ALA A 383 -15.94 6.97 -2.48
N LEU A 384 -14.94 6.49 -3.22
CA LEU A 384 -13.55 6.63 -2.85
C LEU A 384 -13.11 8.07 -3.03
N VAL A 385 -12.44 8.59 -2.01
CA VAL A 385 -11.90 9.93 -1.99
C VAL A 385 -10.40 9.82 -2.20
N ASP A 386 -9.89 10.48 -3.24
CA ASP A 386 -8.46 10.50 -3.54
C ASP A 386 -7.66 11.06 -2.35
N GLY A 387 -6.52 10.43 -2.04
CA GLY A 387 -5.59 10.84 -1.01
C GLY A 387 -4.37 9.90 -0.93
N PRO A 388 -3.47 10.05 0.06
CA PRO A 388 -2.39 9.10 0.32
C PRO A 388 -2.90 7.66 0.44
N GLU A 389 -4.06 7.51 1.07
CA GLU A 389 -4.87 6.31 1.07
C GLU A 389 -6.27 6.67 0.56
N ALA A 390 -6.75 5.95 -0.47
CA ALA A 390 -8.09 6.15 -1.00
C ALA A 390 -9.10 5.50 -0.05
N LEU A 391 -9.76 6.32 0.77
CA LEU A 391 -10.74 5.86 1.76
C LEU A 391 -12.15 6.24 1.30
N PRO A 392 -13.18 5.45 1.66
CA PRO A 392 -14.55 5.75 1.28
C PRO A 392 -15.05 6.99 2.04
N ALA A 393 -15.97 7.76 1.44
CA ALA A 393 -16.53 8.96 2.05
C ALA A 393 -17.10 8.73 3.46
N ARG A 394 -17.66 7.53 3.73
CA ARG A 394 -18.13 7.14 5.07
C ARG A 394 -17.05 7.19 6.16
N PHE A 395 -15.79 6.96 5.83
CA PHE A 395 -14.68 7.03 6.78
C PHE A 395 -14.48 8.47 7.27
N TYR A 396 -14.45 9.42 6.33
CA TYR A 396 -14.30 10.85 6.64
C TYR A 396 -15.50 11.39 7.40
N LEU A 397 -16.71 10.94 7.02
CA LEU A 397 -17.93 11.27 7.73
C LEU A 397 -17.90 10.77 9.17
N ALA A 398 -17.60 9.49 9.38
CA ALA A 398 -17.50 8.89 10.71
C ALA A 398 -16.39 9.54 11.57
N SER A 399 -15.25 9.88 10.97
CA SER A 399 -14.15 10.56 11.67
C SER A 399 -14.57 11.96 12.14
N ALA A 400 -15.27 12.71 11.29
CA ALA A 400 -15.78 14.03 11.63
C ALA A 400 -16.89 13.96 12.69
N ASP A 401 -17.82 13.00 12.57
CA ASP A 401 -18.89 12.80 13.55
C ASP A 401 -18.34 12.38 14.92
N ALA A 402 -17.39 11.46 14.96
CA ALA A 402 -16.73 11.06 16.20
C ALA A 402 -16.07 12.26 16.90
N TYR A 403 -15.31 13.06 16.15
CA TYR A 403 -14.64 14.25 16.68
C TYR A 403 -15.62 15.31 17.18
N LEU A 404 -16.68 15.60 16.41
CA LEU A 404 -17.67 16.62 16.77
C LEU A 404 -18.56 16.19 17.94
N ASN A 405 -18.86 14.89 18.07
CA ASN A 405 -19.65 14.35 19.18
C ASN A 405 -18.85 14.27 20.49
N LEU A 406 -17.52 14.09 20.43
CA LEU A 406 -16.63 14.27 21.58
C LEU A 406 -16.61 15.73 22.10
N GLY A 407 -17.19 16.67 21.36
CA GLY A 407 -17.38 18.07 21.77
C GLY A 407 -18.80 18.43 22.24
N ALA A 408 -19.72 17.46 22.27
CA ALA A 408 -21.11 17.66 22.73
C ALA A 408 -21.34 17.17 24.18
N LEU A 409 -20.28 16.64 24.81
CA LEU A 409 -20.24 16.31 26.24
C LEU A 409 -19.46 17.39 27.00
N GLU A 410 -19.93 18.64 26.93
CA GLU A 410 -19.69 19.70 27.92
C GLU A 410 -20.91 20.62 27.98
#